data_AF-A0A546X6H5-F1
#
_entry.id   AF-A0A546X6H5-F1
#
_cell.length_a   1.000
_cell.length_b   1.000
_cell.length_c   1.000
_cell.angle_alpha   90.00
_cell.angle_beta   90.00
_cell.angle_gamma   90.00
#
_symmetry.space_group_name_H-M   'P 1'
#
loop_
_entity.id
_entity.type
_entity.pdbx_description
1 polymer ?
#
loop_
_entity_poly.entity_id
_entity_poly.type
_entity_poly.pdbx_seq_one_letter_code
_entity_poly.pdbx_strand_id
1 'polypeptide(L)'
;MTALSFYAALLDQMDLALEHLDKGSVHDARFALMLTDNAVELAAHKLATEKYVHLKSWHHLEEAYTHKLELAEAVGQSFDAKLKFARIEKMVTEEQARTVAIMHEFRNELYHVGLQHEAILPAIANFYFSVACDILKAFPGRGLYYGNKMVIPERAKKYFNSSRRNPAELGDFEKACATLRDRCQFDRGKTIGALADHMDSIVTENSVYLDVISTGVYPKGKGITRDQATIDCQIWRLAFLPEGHKFARENGFSDRSIHELVDWLAANYRLAIKKDPIPGWKRRVQRLRSKANTHLAVATYVDFLRDTSQFRDDLAESCAAAEAEIDRQIDEIRARRRKD
;
A
#
# COMPACT_ATOMS: atom_id res chain seq x y z
N MET A 1 5.48 -9.79 -33.14
CA MET A 1 4.22 -9.07 -33.38
C MET A 1 3.28 -9.39 -32.25
N THR A 2 2.61 -8.38 -31.72
CA THR A 2 1.63 -8.53 -30.65
C THR A 2 0.25 -8.74 -31.26
N ALA A 3 -0.51 -9.68 -30.71
CA ALA A 3 -1.85 -9.97 -31.21
C ALA A 3 -2.80 -8.82 -30.85
N LEU A 4 -3.62 -8.36 -31.80
CA LEU A 4 -4.65 -7.34 -31.52
C LEU A 4 -5.61 -7.79 -30.41
N SER A 5 -5.84 -9.09 -30.26
CA SER A 5 -6.70 -9.64 -29.19
C SER A 5 -6.15 -9.35 -27.80
N PHE A 6 -4.83 -9.29 -27.65
CA PHE A 6 -4.20 -8.93 -26.39
C PHE A 6 -4.45 -7.46 -26.04
N TYR A 7 -4.22 -6.55 -26.98
CA TYR A 7 -4.51 -5.13 -26.77
C TYR A 7 -5.99 -4.89 -26.49
N ALA A 8 -6.87 -5.54 -27.24
CA ALA A 8 -8.31 -5.41 -27.05
C ALA A 8 -8.76 -5.93 -25.68
N ALA A 9 -8.20 -7.05 -25.20
CA ALA A 9 -8.49 -7.57 -23.87
C ALA A 9 -8.01 -6.62 -22.76
N LEU A 10 -6.82 -6.02 -22.89
CA LEU A 10 -6.35 -5.02 -21.94
C LEU A 10 -7.24 -3.79 -21.90
N LEU A 11 -7.66 -3.27 -23.07
CA LEU A 11 -8.54 -2.10 -23.14
C LEU A 11 -9.95 -2.40 -22.62
N ASP A 12 -10.48 -3.60 -22.87
CA ASP A 12 -11.74 -4.06 -22.30
C ASP A 12 -11.67 -4.03 -20.76
N GLN A 13 -10.63 -4.62 -20.19
CA GLN A 13 -10.40 -4.68 -18.75
C GLN A 13 -10.20 -3.29 -18.12
N MET A 14 -9.40 -2.43 -18.75
CA MET A 14 -9.14 -1.07 -18.26
C MET A 14 -10.38 -0.18 -18.38
N ASP A 15 -11.16 -0.28 -19.45
CA ASP A 15 -12.40 0.48 -19.57
C ASP A 15 -13.46 0.00 -18.56
N LEU A 16 -13.52 -1.30 -18.25
CA LEU A 16 -14.33 -1.80 -17.14
C LEU A 16 -13.85 -1.26 -15.79
N ALA A 17 -12.54 -1.24 -15.54
CA ALA A 17 -12.00 -0.67 -14.31
C ALA A 17 -12.39 0.82 -14.16
N LEU A 18 -12.34 1.59 -15.24
CA LEU A 18 -12.78 2.99 -15.25
C LEU A 18 -14.27 3.14 -14.91
N GLU A 19 -15.15 2.29 -15.44
CA GLU A 19 -16.58 2.31 -15.07
C GLU A 19 -16.82 2.06 -13.58
N HIS A 20 -15.98 1.24 -12.95
CA HIS A 20 -16.04 1.05 -11.51
C HIS A 20 -15.53 2.26 -10.75
N LEU A 21 -14.44 2.91 -11.20
CA LEU A 21 -13.98 4.16 -10.60
C LEU A 21 -15.04 5.26 -10.66
N ASP A 22 -15.78 5.36 -11.77
CA ASP A 22 -16.84 6.36 -11.99
C ASP A 22 -18.01 6.22 -10.99
N LYS A 23 -18.21 5.04 -10.38
CA LYS A 23 -19.24 4.83 -9.34
C LYS A 23 -18.85 5.40 -7.97
N GLY A 24 -17.55 5.61 -7.73
CA GLY A 24 -17.03 6.27 -6.52
C GLY A 24 -17.16 5.49 -5.20
N SER A 25 -17.70 4.26 -5.19
CA SER A 25 -17.80 3.45 -3.97
C SER A 25 -16.48 2.76 -3.62
N VAL A 26 -16.28 2.43 -2.34
CA VAL A 26 -15.09 1.68 -1.89
C VAL A 26 -15.00 0.30 -2.54
N HIS A 27 -16.13 -0.40 -2.69
CA HIS A 27 -16.16 -1.73 -3.33
C HIS A 27 -15.82 -1.66 -4.82
N ASP A 28 -16.35 -0.66 -5.53
CA ASP A 28 -15.99 -0.46 -6.92
C ASP A 28 -14.52 -0.05 -7.07
N ALA A 29 -13.99 0.77 -6.16
CA ALA A 29 -12.57 1.11 -6.13
C ALA A 29 -11.67 -0.12 -5.90
N ARG A 30 -12.07 -1.08 -5.03
CA ARG A 30 -11.35 -2.36 -4.87
C ARG A 30 -11.30 -3.13 -6.18
N PHE A 31 -12.46 -3.26 -6.83
CA PHE A 31 -12.58 -4.01 -8.06
C PHE A 31 -11.77 -3.35 -9.20
N ALA A 32 -11.86 -2.03 -9.32
CA ALA A 32 -11.04 -1.26 -10.25
C ALA A 32 -9.54 -1.43 -9.99
N LEU A 33 -9.10 -1.40 -8.73
CA LEU A 33 -7.70 -1.63 -8.37
C LEU A 33 -7.23 -3.02 -8.82
N MET A 34 -8.03 -4.06 -8.56
CA MET A 34 -7.72 -5.43 -8.98
C MET A 34 -7.60 -5.56 -10.51
N LEU A 35 -8.55 -4.98 -11.25
CA LEU A 35 -8.51 -5.02 -12.71
C LEU A 35 -7.32 -4.21 -13.25
N THR A 36 -7.02 -3.06 -12.67
CA THR A 36 -5.87 -2.23 -13.07
C THR A 36 -4.56 -2.98 -12.85
N ASP A 37 -4.41 -3.62 -11.69
CA ASP A 37 -3.22 -4.36 -11.32
C ASP A 37 -2.98 -5.56 -12.23
N ASN A 38 -4.03 -6.35 -12.48
CA ASN A 38 -3.96 -7.48 -13.41
C ASN A 38 -3.61 -7.04 -14.84
N ALA A 39 -4.07 -5.87 -15.29
CA ALA A 39 -3.74 -5.37 -16.63
C ALA A 39 -2.24 -5.02 -16.75
N VAL A 40 -1.67 -4.39 -15.72
CA VAL A 40 -0.24 -4.08 -15.64
C VAL A 40 0.59 -5.37 -15.59
N GLU A 41 0.17 -6.36 -14.78
CA GLU A 41 0.83 -7.66 -14.70
C GLU A 41 0.83 -8.37 -16.06
N LEU A 42 -0.33 -8.45 -16.72
CA LEU A 42 -0.46 -9.09 -18.03
C LEU A 42 0.42 -8.41 -19.08
N ALA A 43 0.52 -7.08 -19.07
CA ALA A 43 1.40 -6.35 -19.96
C ALA A 43 2.89 -6.63 -19.67
N ALA A 44 3.31 -6.61 -18.40
CA ALA A 44 4.69 -6.95 -18.04
C ALA A 44 5.06 -8.41 -18.41
N HIS A 45 4.14 -9.35 -18.18
CA HIS A 45 4.33 -10.74 -18.58
C HIS A 45 4.36 -10.89 -20.12
N LYS A 46 3.50 -10.17 -20.83
CA LYS A 46 3.51 -10.19 -22.30
C LYS A 46 4.81 -9.66 -22.87
N LEU A 47 5.35 -8.59 -22.29
CA LEU A 47 6.65 -8.05 -22.65
C LEU A 47 7.76 -9.11 -22.49
N ALA A 48 7.81 -9.79 -21.35
CA ALA A 48 8.79 -10.85 -21.09
C ALA A 48 8.65 -12.01 -22.09
N THR A 49 7.43 -12.52 -22.28
CA THR A 49 7.19 -13.66 -23.18
C THR A 49 7.51 -13.33 -24.65
N GLU A 50 7.17 -12.13 -25.12
CA GLU A 50 7.52 -11.70 -26.48
C GLU A 50 9.03 -11.53 -26.65
N LYS A 51 9.72 -10.96 -25.66
CA LYS A 51 11.18 -10.85 -25.69
C LYS A 51 11.82 -12.24 -25.73
N TYR A 52 11.35 -13.16 -24.89
CA TYR A 52 11.85 -14.53 -24.83
C TYR A 52 11.70 -15.26 -26.16
N VAL A 53 10.49 -15.25 -26.75
CA VAL A 53 10.24 -15.88 -28.06
C VAL A 53 11.09 -15.24 -29.15
N HIS A 54 11.27 -13.91 -29.11
CA HIS A 54 12.11 -13.22 -30.07
C HIS A 54 13.58 -13.65 -29.98
N LEU A 55 14.17 -13.67 -28.78
CA LEU A 55 15.56 -14.09 -28.60
C LEU A 55 15.77 -15.55 -29.03
N LYS A 56 14.86 -16.44 -28.62
CA LYS A 56 14.90 -17.86 -29.02
C LYS A 56 14.82 -18.07 -30.54
N SER A 57 14.15 -17.16 -31.25
CA SER A 57 14.03 -17.22 -32.71
C SER A 57 15.29 -16.72 -33.43
N TRP A 58 16.17 -16.00 -32.74
CA TRP A 58 17.33 -15.33 -33.31
C TRP A 58 18.58 -15.54 -32.45
N HIS A 59 19.28 -16.66 -32.65
CA HIS A 59 20.40 -17.10 -31.80
C HIS A 59 21.49 -16.03 -31.56
N HIS A 60 21.82 -15.22 -32.56
CA HIS A 60 22.81 -14.15 -32.43
C HIS A 60 22.36 -13.01 -31.48
N LEU A 61 21.05 -12.73 -31.42
CA LEU A 61 20.49 -11.77 -30.47
C LEU A 61 20.40 -12.35 -29.07
N GLU A 62 20.11 -13.65 -28.97
CA GLU A 62 20.15 -14.36 -27.69
C GLU A 62 21.55 -14.30 -27.08
N GLU A 63 22.61 -14.62 -27.83
CA GLU A 63 23.98 -14.56 -27.33
C GLU A 63 24.37 -13.18 -26.78
N ALA A 64 24.00 -12.13 -27.50
CA ALA A 64 24.32 -10.74 -27.13
C ALA A 64 23.45 -10.17 -25.99
N TYR A 65 22.37 -10.83 -25.58
CA TYR A 65 21.45 -10.28 -24.58
C TYR A 65 21.98 -10.45 -23.15
N THR A 66 22.14 -9.34 -22.43
CA THR A 66 22.77 -9.31 -21.10
C THR A 66 21.86 -9.81 -19.97
N HIS A 67 20.54 -9.66 -20.08
CA HIS A 67 19.58 -9.87 -18.98
C HIS A 67 18.82 -11.20 -19.08
N LYS A 68 19.52 -12.29 -19.43
CA LYS A 68 18.88 -13.61 -19.65
C LYS A 68 18.23 -14.17 -18.40
N LEU A 69 18.87 -13.99 -17.23
CA LEU A 69 18.37 -14.51 -15.96
C LEU A 69 17.08 -13.79 -15.57
N GLU A 70 17.08 -12.46 -15.60
CA GLU A 70 15.91 -11.65 -15.30
C GLU A 70 14.75 -11.92 -16.26
N LEU A 71 15.04 -12.15 -17.54
CA LEU A 71 14.04 -12.55 -18.52
C LEU A 71 13.43 -13.92 -18.19
N ALA A 72 14.27 -14.90 -17.84
CA ALA A 72 13.79 -16.24 -17.49
C ALA A 72 12.89 -16.22 -16.24
N GLU A 73 13.26 -15.44 -15.22
CA GLU A 73 12.44 -15.23 -14.02
C GLU A 73 11.11 -14.53 -14.34
N ALA A 74 11.14 -13.50 -15.19
CA ALA A 74 9.95 -12.73 -15.59
C ALA A 74 8.95 -13.50 -16.45
N VAL A 75 9.40 -14.52 -17.18
CA VAL A 75 8.50 -15.47 -17.88
C VAL A 75 7.79 -16.40 -16.88
N GLY A 76 8.32 -16.54 -15.67
CA GLY A 76 7.70 -17.32 -14.60
C GLY A 76 6.50 -16.64 -13.93
N GLN A 77 6.15 -17.12 -12.73
CA GLN A 77 4.98 -16.65 -11.98
C GLN A 77 5.25 -15.39 -11.14
N SER A 78 6.52 -15.05 -10.84
CA SER A 78 6.85 -13.93 -9.95
C SER A 78 6.46 -12.59 -10.53
N PHE A 79 5.60 -11.85 -9.81
CA PHE A 79 5.23 -10.47 -10.14
C PHE A 79 6.44 -9.53 -10.07
N ASP A 80 7.23 -9.63 -9.01
CA ASP A 80 8.43 -8.80 -8.82
C ASP A 80 9.44 -8.98 -9.95
N ALA A 81 9.61 -10.22 -10.44
CA ALA A 81 10.48 -10.50 -11.57
C ALA A 81 9.96 -9.84 -12.86
N LYS A 82 8.65 -9.93 -13.14
CA LYS A 82 8.01 -9.26 -14.29
C LYS A 82 8.20 -7.74 -14.22
N LEU A 83 8.01 -7.15 -13.04
CA LEU A 83 8.15 -5.72 -12.83
C LEU A 83 9.61 -5.24 -12.96
N LYS A 84 10.55 -5.99 -12.38
CA LYS A 84 12.01 -5.76 -12.55
C LYS A 84 12.39 -5.80 -14.03
N PHE A 85 11.87 -6.77 -14.77
CA PHE A 85 12.13 -6.89 -16.19
C PHE A 85 11.52 -5.75 -17.02
N ALA A 86 10.30 -5.32 -16.70
CA ALA A 86 9.65 -4.18 -17.35
C ALA A 86 10.44 -2.86 -17.16
N ARG A 87 11.14 -2.70 -16.03
CA ARG A 87 12.09 -1.59 -15.82
C ARG A 87 13.32 -1.69 -16.71
N ILE A 88 13.93 -2.87 -16.80
CA ILE A 88 15.12 -3.12 -17.66
C ILE A 88 14.80 -2.76 -19.12
N GLU A 89 13.62 -3.17 -19.59
CA GLU A 89 13.14 -2.87 -20.95
C GLU A 89 12.50 -1.47 -21.08
N LYS A 90 12.57 -0.65 -20.03
CA LYS A 90 12.10 0.76 -20.00
C LYS A 90 10.61 0.97 -20.27
N MET A 91 9.79 -0.07 -20.12
CA MET A 91 8.33 0.07 -20.13
C MET A 91 7.83 0.78 -18.86
N VAL A 92 8.55 0.63 -17.75
CA VAL A 92 8.20 1.21 -16.45
C VAL A 92 9.40 1.97 -15.90
N THR A 93 9.18 3.18 -15.38
CA THR A 93 10.20 3.95 -14.65
C THR A 93 10.40 3.42 -13.23
N GLU A 94 11.50 3.79 -12.56
CA GLU A 94 11.73 3.44 -11.14
C GLU A 94 10.57 3.85 -10.22
N GLU A 95 10.05 5.06 -10.45
CA GLU A 95 8.98 5.64 -9.64
C GLU A 95 7.63 4.93 -9.86
N GLN A 96 7.31 4.62 -11.12
CA GLN A 96 6.14 3.82 -11.46
C GLN A 96 6.26 2.40 -10.90
N ALA A 97 7.42 1.76 -10.98
CA ALA A 97 7.62 0.41 -10.47
C ALA A 97 7.43 0.35 -8.94
N ARG A 98 7.95 1.32 -8.20
CA ARG A 98 7.67 1.42 -6.76
C ARG A 98 6.17 1.56 -6.49
N THR A 99 5.47 2.34 -7.30
CA THR A 99 4.03 2.53 -7.16
C THR A 99 3.26 1.25 -7.46
N VAL A 100 3.61 0.55 -8.52
CA VAL A 100 3.02 -0.74 -8.89
C VAL A 100 3.22 -1.76 -7.77
N ALA A 101 4.42 -1.86 -7.20
CA ALA A 101 4.69 -2.76 -6.07
C ALA A 101 3.79 -2.45 -4.86
N ILE A 102 3.69 -1.16 -4.47
CA ILE A 102 2.81 -0.73 -3.39
C ILE A 102 1.34 -1.06 -3.69
N MET A 103 0.87 -0.82 -4.91
CA MET A 103 -0.53 -1.08 -5.29
C MET A 103 -0.85 -2.56 -5.35
N HIS A 104 0.13 -3.39 -5.73
CA HIS A 104 0.03 -4.84 -5.69
C HIS A 104 -0.08 -5.36 -4.24
N GLU A 105 0.70 -4.80 -3.31
CA GLU A 105 0.57 -5.07 -1.87
C GLU A 105 -0.82 -4.67 -1.35
N PHE A 106 -1.30 -3.46 -1.67
CA PHE A 106 -2.66 -3.04 -1.31
C PHE A 106 -3.72 -4.01 -1.83
N ARG A 107 -3.61 -4.44 -3.10
CA ARG A 107 -4.51 -5.43 -3.69
C ARG A 107 -4.52 -6.72 -2.88
N ASN A 108 -3.35 -7.21 -2.44
CA ASN A 108 -3.24 -8.44 -1.65
C ASN A 108 -3.76 -8.25 -0.20
N GLU A 109 -3.52 -7.11 0.43
CA GLU A 109 -4.01 -6.80 1.79
C GLU A 109 -5.53 -6.61 1.84
N LEU A 110 -6.13 -6.05 0.79
CA LEU A 110 -7.59 -5.88 0.69
C LEU A 110 -8.35 -7.21 0.76
N TYR A 111 -7.69 -8.34 0.44
CA TYR A 111 -8.27 -9.67 0.62
C TYR A 111 -8.22 -10.21 2.06
N HIS A 112 -7.39 -9.62 2.93
CA HIS A 112 -7.11 -10.16 4.26
C HIS A 112 -7.46 -9.23 5.43
N VAL A 113 -7.45 -7.90 5.25
CA VAL A 113 -7.56 -6.91 6.34
C VAL A 113 -8.48 -5.73 5.99
N GLY A 114 -9.49 -5.97 5.12
CA GLY A 114 -10.21 -4.98 4.31
C GLY A 114 -10.72 -3.66 4.93
N LEU A 115 -10.74 -3.49 6.26
CA LEU A 115 -11.21 -2.28 6.95
C LEU A 115 -10.18 -1.14 7.05
N GLN A 116 -8.86 -1.41 7.03
CA GLN A 116 -7.87 -0.37 7.38
C GLN A 116 -7.63 0.69 6.29
N HIS A 117 -7.92 0.40 5.02
CA HIS A 117 -7.60 1.31 3.90
C HIS A 117 -8.82 1.88 3.18
N GLU A 118 -10.05 1.62 3.67
CA GLU A 118 -11.29 2.00 2.97
C GLU A 118 -11.37 3.49 2.66
N ALA A 119 -10.93 4.33 3.61
CA ALA A 119 -11.00 5.79 3.51
C ALA A 119 -10.14 6.36 2.37
N ILE A 120 -9.03 5.71 2.02
CA ILE A 120 -8.10 6.20 0.99
C ILE A 120 -8.29 5.50 -0.35
N LEU A 121 -9.00 4.37 -0.36
CA LEU A 121 -9.01 3.46 -1.50
C LEU A 121 -9.52 4.11 -2.80
N PRO A 122 -10.64 4.86 -2.82
CA PRO A 122 -11.10 5.53 -4.04
C PRO A 122 -10.05 6.50 -4.62
N ALA A 123 -9.30 7.16 -3.75
CA ALA A 123 -8.31 8.16 -4.14
C ALA A 123 -7.03 7.52 -4.71
N ILE A 124 -6.56 6.41 -4.13
CA ILE A 124 -5.39 5.69 -4.64
C ILE A 124 -5.71 4.85 -5.88
N ALA A 125 -6.94 4.33 -6.02
CA ALA A 125 -7.35 3.56 -7.18
C ALA A 125 -7.37 4.43 -8.45
N ASN A 126 -7.89 5.67 -8.37
CA ASN A 126 -7.82 6.63 -9.48
C ASN A 126 -6.37 6.98 -9.85
N PHE A 127 -5.52 7.22 -8.85
CA PHE A 127 -4.11 7.47 -9.09
C PHE A 127 -3.43 6.28 -9.80
N TYR A 128 -3.62 5.07 -9.28
CA TYR A 128 -3.02 3.88 -9.88
C TYR A 128 -3.52 3.62 -11.30
N PHE A 129 -4.81 3.83 -11.55
CA PHE A 129 -5.38 3.74 -12.89
C PHE A 129 -4.70 4.69 -13.88
N SER A 130 -4.50 5.96 -13.49
CA SER A 130 -3.77 6.92 -14.32
C SER A 130 -2.34 6.45 -14.59
N VAL A 131 -1.64 5.93 -13.57
CA VAL A 131 -0.27 5.41 -13.70
C VAL A 131 -0.22 4.19 -14.61
N ALA A 132 -1.17 3.26 -14.47
CA ALA A 132 -1.29 2.08 -15.31
C ALA A 132 -1.54 2.46 -16.77
N CYS A 133 -2.39 3.47 -17.04
CA CYS A 133 -2.57 3.98 -18.40
C CYS A 133 -1.25 4.48 -19.01
N ASP A 134 -0.43 5.21 -18.25
CA ASP A 134 0.89 5.66 -18.71
C ASP A 134 1.86 4.49 -18.97
N ILE A 135 1.84 3.46 -18.12
CA ILE A 135 2.64 2.24 -18.30
C ILE A 135 2.20 1.47 -19.56
N LEU A 136 0.90 1.25 -19.73
CA LEU A 136 0.34 0.52 -20.87
C LEU A 136 0.61 1.27 -22.17
N LYS A 137 0.51 2.60 -22.16
CA LYS A 137 0.88 3.46 -23.28
C LYS A 137 2.33 3.22 -23.73
N ALA A 138 3.25 2.97 -22.80
CA ALA A 138 4.67 2.73 -23.06
C ALA A 138 4.99 1.29 -23.52
N PHE A 139 4.00 0.41 -23.66
CA PHE A 139 4.22 -0.98 -24.06
C PHE A 139 4.89 -1.06 -25.45
N PRO A 140 6.09 -1.68 -25.58
CA PRO A 140 6.85 -1.67 -26.82
C PRO A 140 6.33 -2.73 -27.81
N GLY A 141 5.15 -2.47 -28.39
CA GLY A 141 4.54 -3.32 -29.40
C GLY A 141 5.38 -3.44 -30.67
N ARG A 142 5.77 -4.66 -31.05
CA ARG A 142 6.60 -4.92 -32.26
C ARG A 142 5.77 -5.15 -33.52
N GLY A 143 4.67 -4.42 -33.67
CA GLY A 143 3.71 -4.61 -34.77
C GLY A 143 2.44 -5.33 -34.35
N LEU A 144 1.41 -5.22 -35.17
CA LEU A 144 0.06 -5.72 -34.91
C LEU A 144 -0.24 -6.94 -35.79
N TYR A 145 -0.71 -8.02 -35.19
CA TYR A 145 -1.20 -9.19 -35.91
C TYR A 145 -2.67 -9.50 -35.56
N TYR A 146 -3.45 -9.83 -36.58
CA TYR A 146 -4.84 -10.26 -36.44
C TYR A 146 -5.16 -11.31 -37.53
N GLY A 147 -5.96 -12.30 -37.17
CA GLY A 147 -6.40 -13.36 -38.08
C GLY A 147 -7.90 -13.27 -38.38
N ASN A 148 -8.35 -14.01 -39.40
CA ASN A 148 -9.73 -13.93 -39.91
C ASN A 148 -10.84 -14.34 -38.91
N LYS A 149 -10.49 -15.04 -37.83
CA LYS A 149 -11.43 -15.46 -36.76
C LYS A 149 -11.32 -14.60 -35.50
N MET A 150 -10.55 -13.53 -35.55
CA MET A 150 -10.33 -12.69 -34.39
C MET A 150 -11.59 -11.91 -34.04
N VAL A 151 -11.98 -11.94 -32.76
CA VAL A 151 -13.09 -11.17 -32.21
C VAL A 151 -12.53 -10.10 -31.28
N ILE A 152 -12.88 -8.84 -31.52
CA ILE A 152 -12.61 -7.73 -30.61
C ILE A 152 -13.77 -7.64 -29.61
N PRO A 153 -13.53 -7.66 -28.29
CA PRO A 153 -14.57 -7.46 -27.28
C PRO A 153 -15.38 -6.18 -27.55
N GLU A 154 -16.70 -6.23 -27.37
CA GLU A 154 -17.62 -5.12 -27.74
C GLU A 154 -17.20 -3.78 -27.14
N ARG A 155 -16.84 -3.77 -25.86
CA ARG A 155 -16.37 -2.59 -25.13
C ARG A 155 -15.11 -1.98 -25.74
N ALA A 156 -14.18 -2.83 -26.18
CA ALA A 156 -12.90 -2.40 -26.71
C ALA A 156 -13.00 -1.84 -28.14
N LYS A 157 -14.07 -2.15 -28.90
CA LYS A 157 -14.22 -1.72 -30.30
C LYS A 157 -14.14 -0.22 -30.49
N LYS A 158 -14.66 0.57 -29.54
CA LYS A 158 -14.65 2.04 -29.60
C LYS A 158 -13.25 2.67 -29.58
N TYR A 159 -12.23 1.88 -29.23
CA TYR A 159 -10.84 2.33 -29.14
C TYR A 159 -10.01 2.04 -30.38
N PHE A 160 -10.56 1.30 -31.35
CA PHE A 160 -9.85 0.95 -32.58
C PHE A 160 -10.49 1.67 -33.76
N ASN A 161 -9.67 2.35 -34.56
CA ASN A 161 -10.10 3.02 -35.79
C ASN A 161 -10.24 1.98 -36.90
N SER A 162 -11.24 1.12 -36.75
CA SER A 162 -11.50 0.06 -37.73
C SER A 162 -11.98 0.66 -39.06
N SER A 163 -11.30 0.28 -40.14
CA SER A 163 -11.74 0.51 -41.51
C SER A 163 -12.22 -0.80 -42.12
N ARG A 164 -12.86 -0.73 -43.29
CA ARG A 164 -13.37 -1.90 -44.02
C ARG A 164 -12.29 -2.96 -44.35
N ARG A 165 -11.00 -2.60 -44.28
CA ARG A 165 -9.87 -3.47 -44.59
C ARG A 165 -8.96 -3.77 -43.39
N ASN A 166 -8.87 -2.87 -42.40
CA ASN A 166 -8.00 -3.02 -41.24
C ASN A 166 -8.81 -2.84 -39.95
N PRO A 167 -8.81 -3.82 -39.04
CA PRO A 167 -9.57 -3.72 -37.79
C PRO A 167 -8.95 -2.75 -36.76
N ALA A 168 -7.67 -2.37 -36.90
CA ALA A 168 -6.97 -1.44 -36.02
C ALA A 168 -5.66 -0.91 -36.64
N GLU A 169 -5.17 0.21 -36.12
CA GLU A 169 -3.88 0.82 -36.46
C GLU A 169 -2.85 0.68 -35.31
N LEU A 170 -1.55 0.78 -35.62
CA LEU A 170 -0.46 0.61 -34.63
C LEU A 170 -0.54 1.60 -33.45
N GLY A 171 -1.09 2.80 -33.66
CA GLY A 171 -1.22 3.82 -32.63
C GLY A 171 -2.55 3.80 -31.86
N ASP A 172 -3.49 2.93 -32.21
CA ASP A 172 -4.82 2.92 -31.59
C ASP A 172 -4.75 2.57 -30.10
N PHE A 173 -3.93 1.57 -29.73
CA PHE A 173 -3.75 1.18 -28.32
C PHE A 173 -3.16 2.32 -27.48
N GLU A 174 -2.13 2.99 -27.99
CA GLU A 174 -1.50 4.13 -27.32
C GLU A 174 -2.50 5.28 -27.10
N LYS A 175 -3.26 5.63 -28.14
CA LYS A 175 -4.31 6.65 -28.09
C LYS A 175 -5.43 6.26 -27.11
N ALA A 176 -5.80 4.99 -27.07
CA ALA A 176 -6.82 4.48 -26.17
C ALA A 176 -6.39 4.58 -24.70
N CYS A 177 -5.15 4.22 -24.37
CA CYS A 177 -4.60 4.40 -23.03
C CYS A 177 -4.58 5.88 -22.62
N ALA A 178 -4.22 6.79 -23.53
CA ALA A 178 -4.29 8.23 -23.27
C ALA A 178 -5.74 8.70 -23.03
N THR A 179 -6.69 8.24 -23.85
CA THR A 179 -8.11 8.57 -23.71
C THR A 179 -8.68 8.06 -22.38
N LEU A 180 -8.35 6.84 -21.97
CA LEU A 180 -8.75 6.27 -20.69
C LEU A 180 -8.18 7.08 -19.52
N ARG A 181 -6.92 7.49 -19.61
CA ARG A 181 -6.29 8.36 -18.61
C ARG A 181 -6.99 9.71 -18.52
N ASP A 182 -7.27 10.35 -19.64
CA ASP A 182 -7.92 11.69 -19.65
C ASP A 182 -9.35 11.62 -19.10
N ARG A 183 -10.04 10.49 -19.28
CA ARG A 183 -11.35 10.22 -18.66
C ARG A 183 -11.25 9.92 -17.16
N CYS A 184 -10.14 9.34 -16.71
CA CYS A 184 -9.88 9.16 -15.30
C CYS A 184 -9.72 10.53 -14.65
N GLN A 185 -10.67 10.90 -13.78
CA GLN A 185 -10.68 12.18 -13.07
C GLN A 185 -9.65 12.21 -11.92
N PHE A 186 -8.44 11.71 -12.18
CA PHE A 186 -7.37 11.71 -11.22
C PHE A 186 -7.01 13.15 -10.84
N ASP A 187 -7.20 13.44 -9.55
CA ASP A 187 -6.85 14.73 -8.96
C ASP A 187 -5.76 14.51 -7.91
N ARG A 188 -4.57 15.02 -8.23
CA ARG A 188 -3.41 14.97 -7.33
C ARG A 188 -3.73 15.53 -5.94
N GLY A 189 -4.39 16.68 -5.88
CA GLY A 189 -4.69 17.36 -4.62
C GLY A 189 -5.63 16.53 -3.75
N LYS A 190 -6.66 15.94 -4.36
CA LYS A 190 -7.57 15.01 -3.68
C LYS A 190 -6.86 13.76 -3.18
N THR A 191 -6.00 13.14 -3.99
CA THR A 191 -5.25 11.94 -3.56
C THR A 191 -4.32 12.23 -2.40
N ILE A 192 -3.52 13.30 -2.48
CA ILE A 192 -2.59 13.68 -1.40
C ILE A 192 -3.38 14.11 -0.15
N GLY A 193 -4.49 14.83 -0.33
CA GLY A 193 -5.41 15.20 0.74
C GLY A 193 -5.94 13.99 1.48
N ALA A 194 -6.52 13.01 0.77
CA ALA A 194 -7.07 11.79 1.37
C ALA A 194 -6.02 10.99 2.17
N LEU A 195 -4.81 10.82 1.62
CA LEU A 195 -3.71 10.14 2.34
C LEU A 195 -3.33 10.90 3.62
N ALA A 196 -3.26 12.22 3.55
CA ALA A 196 -2.90 13.05 4.69
C ALA A 196 -4.00 13.09 5.75
N ASP A 197 -5.27 13.16 5.34
CA ASP A 197 -6.42 13.13 6.24
C ASP A 197 -6.48 11.81 7.00
N HIS A 198 -6.22 10.69 6.32
CA HIS A 198 -6.15 9.40 6.99
C HIS A 198 -4.94 9.28 7.93
N MET A 199 -3.75 9.79 7.55
CA MET A 199 -2.65 9.86 8.50
C MET A 199 -2.99 10.73 9.71
N ASP A 200 -3.69 11.84 9.52
CA ASP A 200 -4.10 12.73 10.60
C ASP A 200 -5.11 12.09 11.55
N SER A 201 -6.05 11.27 11.02
CA SER A 201 -6.98 10.51 11.85
C SER A 201 -6.26 9.49 12.73
N ILE A 202 -5.31 8.75 12.16
CA ILE A 202 -4.45 7.80 12.90
C ILE A 202 -3.69 8.54 14.02
N VAL A 203 -3.10 9.70 13.70
CA VAL A 203 -2.36 10.50 14.67
C VAL A 203 -3.27 11.03 15.78
N THR A 204 -4.49 11.43 15.43
CA THR A 204 -5.48 11.93 16.40
C THR A 204 -5.93 10.82 17.34
N GLU A 205 -6.30 9.66 16.81
CA GLU A 205 -6.67 8.47 17.60
C GLU A 205 -5.57 8.07 18.58
N ASN A 206 -4.33 7.94 18.11
CA ASN A 206 -3.20 7.57 18.96
C ASN A 206 -2.83 8.66 19.97
N SER A 207 -3.13 9.93 19.67
CA SER A 207 -2.99 11.01 20.64
C SER A 207 -3.97 10.85 21.79
N VAL A 208 -5.21 10.41 21.52
CA VAL A 208 -6.23 10.12 22.53
C VAL A 208 -5.81 8.93 23.38
N TYR A 209 -5.30 7.85 22.77
CA TYR A 209 -4.78 6.71 23.53
C TYR A 209 -3.71 7.14 24.54
N LEU A 210 -2.76 7.97 24.13
CA LEU A 210 -1.74 8.51 25.04
C LEU A 210 -2.35 9.36 26.16
N ASP A 211 -3.41 10.12 25.91
CA ASP A 211 -4.08 10.91 26.96
C ASP A 211 -4.77 9.98 27.99
N VAL A 212 -5.45 8.93 27.52
CA VAL A 212 -6.10 7.93 28.39
C VAL A 212 -5.05 7.18 29.22
N ILE A 213 -3.96 6.73 28.61
CA ILE A 213 -2.90 6.01 29.30
C ILE A 213 -2.21 6.91 30.33
N SER A 214 -1.88 8.15 29.96
CA SER A 214 -1.10 9.04 30.82
C SER A 214 -1.92 9.63 31.98
N THR A 215 -3.23 9.78 31.83
CA THR A 215 -4.06 10.49 32.82
C THR A 215 -5.34 9.78 33.24
N GLY A 216 -5.89 8.89 32.41
CA GLY A 216 -7.22 8.31 32.59
C GLY A 216 -7.36 7.40 33.81
N VAL A 217 -6.39 6.50 34.03
CA VAL A 217 -6.39 5.55 35.16
C VAL A 217 -5.95 6.17 36.49
N TYR A 218 -5.43 7.40 36.46
CA TYR A 218 -4.83 8.03 37.63
C TYR A 218 -5.80 8.98 38.33
N PRO A 219 -5.71 9.12 39.66
CA PRO A 219 -6.41 10.18 40.37
C PRO A 219 -6.07 11.57 39.80
N LYS A 220 -7.01 12.51 39.91
CA LYS A 220 -6.84 13.87 39.39
C LYS A 220 -5.52 14.50 39.87
N GLY A 221 -4.66 14.90 38.92
CA GLY A 221 -3.36 15.50 39.19
C GLY A 221 -2.23 14.53 39.54
N LYS A 222 -2.45 13.22 39.41
CA LYS A 222 -1.46 12.15 39.65
C LYS A 222 -1.09 11.36 38.39
N GLY A 223 -1.47 11.86 37.21
CA GLY A 223 -1.08 11.28 35.93
C GLY A 223 0.43 11.30 35.71
N ILE A 224 0.88 10.49 34.77
CA ILE A 224 2.25 10.47 34.27
C ILE A 224 2.40 11.38 33.05
N THR A 225 3.64 11.63 32.62
CA THR A 225 3.88 12.37 31.38
C THR A 225 3.61 11.49 30.16
N ARG A 226 3.30 12.09 29.00
CA ARG A 226 3.17 11.35 27.73
C ARG A 226 4.48 10.68 27.29
N ASP A 227 5.63 11.24 27.67
CA ASP A 227 6.94 10.61 27.48
C ASP A 227 7.06 9.32 28.31
N GLN A 228 6.62 9.35 29.58
CA GLN A 228 6.61 8.16 30.42
C GLN A 228 5.62 7.11 29.91
N ALA A 229 4.40 7.52 29.55
CA ALA A 229 3.41 6.61 28.96
C ALA A 229 3.96 5.94 27.68
N THR A 230 4.69 6.68 26.85
CA THR A 230 5.35 6.15 25.65
C THR A 230 6.37 5.05 25.98
N ILE A 231 7.16 5.24 27.04
CA ILE A 231 8.11 4.24 27.53
C ILE A 231 7.36 3.02 28.07
N ASP A 232 6.39 3.25 28.95
CA ASP A 232 5.65 2.19 29.64
C ASP A 232 4.93 1.25 28.67
N CYS A 233 4.30 1.77 27.61
CA CYS A 233 3.62 0.95 26.60
C CYS A 233 4.56 -0.05 25.90
N GLN A 234 5.77 0.39 25.53
CA GLN A 234 6.74 -0.48 24.85
C GLN A 234 7.33 -1.50 25.82
N ILE A 235 7.62 -1.07 27.05
CA ILE A 235 8.23 -1.93 28.07
C ILE A 235 7.26 -2.99 28.54
N TRP A 236 5.99 -2.63 28.74
CA TRP A 236 4.96 -3.58 29.15
C TRP A 236 4.89 -4.74 28.17
N ARG A 237 4.73 -4.46 26.87
CA ARG A 237 4.78 -5.48 25.82
C ARG A 237 6.07 -6.31 25.88
N LEU A 238 7.22 -5.64 25.96
CA LEU A 238 8.53 -6.30 25.96
C LEU A 238 8.67 -7.27 27.14
N ALA A 239 8.13 -6.94 28.31
CA ALA A 239 8.15 -7.78 29.49
C ALA A 239 7.36 -9.10 29.33
N PHE A 240 6.43 -9.17 28.37
CA PHE A 240 5.68 -10.40 28.03
C PHE A 240 6.21 -11.10 26.77
N LEU A 241 7.23 -10.55 26.11
CA LEU A 241 7.85 -11.17 24.92
C LEU A 241 9.09 -12.00 25.28
N PRO A 242 9.36 -13.10 24.55
CA PRO A 242 10.59 -13.88 24.71
C PRO A 242 11.86 -13.05 24.59
N GLU A 243 11.84 -12.01 23.76
CA GLU A 243 12.95 -11.08 23.56
C GLU A 243 13.31 -10.32 24.84
N GLY A 244 12.32 -9.74 25.55
CA GLY A 244 12.56 -9.01 26.79
C GLY A 244 13.14 -9.91 27.88
N HIS A 245 12.57 -11.11 28.04
CA HIS A 245 13.10 -12.11 28.96
C HIS A 245 14.50 -12.60 28.61
N LYS A 246 14.82 -12.74 27.31
CA LYS A 246 16.16 -13.11 26.86
C LYS A 246 17.15 -12.00 27.20
N PHE A 247 16.84 -10.76 26.82
CA PHE A 247 17.69 -9.60 27.11
C PHE A 247 17.94 -9.44 28.61
N ALA A 248 16.89 -9.52 29.42
CA ALA A 248 17.00 -9.38 30.88
C ALA A 248 17.93 -10.45 31.47
N ARG A 249 17.76 -11.72 31.09
CA ARG A 249 18.63 -12.82 31.56
C ARG A 249 20.09 -12.64 31.13
N GLU A 250 20.33 -12.25 29.87
CA GLU A 250 21.68 -12.04 29.33
C GLU A 250 22.40 -10.85 29.98
N ASN A 251 21.66 -9.93 30.59
CA ASN A 251 22.19 -8.72 31.22
C ASN A 251 22.04 -8.71 32.76
N GLY A 252 21.87 -9.88 33.37
CA GLY A 252 22.00 -10.05 34.82
C GLY A 252 20.74 -9.78 35.64
N PHE A 253 19.56 -9.70 35.03
CA PHE A 253 18.29 -9.67 35.77
C PHE A 253 18.00 -11.05 36.38
N SER A 254 17.83 -11.09 37.71
CA SER A 254 17.60 -12.32 38.48
C SER A 254 16.26 -12.35 39.22
N ASP A 255 15.48 -11.27 39.17
CA ASP A 255 14.26 -11.15 39.95
C ASP A 255 13.09 -11.91 39.31
N ARG A 256 12.06 -12.18 40.12
CA ARG A 256 10.96 -13.10 39.74
C ARG A 256 9.64 -12.41 39.45
N SER A 257 9.48 -11.12 39.76
CA SER A 257 8.21 -10.43 39.51
C SER A 257 8.20 -9.72 38.16
N ILE A 258 7.03 -9.65 37.54
CA ILE A 258 6.83 -8.94 36.27
C ILE A 258 7.03 -7.42 36.44
N HIS A 259 6.71 -6.86 37.60
CA HIS A 259 6.86 -5.43 37.88
C HIS A 259 8.33 -5.03 37.96
N GLU A 260 9.15 -5.81 38.67
CA GLU A 260 10.61 -5.60 38.71
C GLU A 260 11.24 -5.77 37.32
N LEU A 261 10.72 -6.69 36.51
CA LEU A 261 11.17 -6.86 35.12
C LEU A 261 10.85 -5.63 34.27
N VAL A 262 9.65 -5.07 34.40
CA VAL A 262 9.24 -3.83 33.71
C VAL A 262 10.16 -2.67 34.11
N ASP A 263 10.35 -2.44 35.41
CA ASP A 263 11.22 -1.36 35.90
C ASP A 263 12.66 -1.53 35.41
N TRP A 264 13.18 -2.76 35.46
CA TRP A 264 14.53 -3.07 35.00
C TRP A 264 14.67 -2.87 33.48
N LEU A 265 13.69 -3.32 32.69
CA LEU A 265 13.69 -3.13 31.24
C LEU A 265 13.60 -1.64 30.88
N ALA A 266 12.79 -0.85 31.58
CA ALA A 266 12.67 0.58 31.35
C ALA A 266 14.01 1.32 31.54
N ALA A 267 14.82 0.87 32.49
CA ALA A 267 16.14 1.44 32.77
C ALA A 267 17.25 0.95 31.81
N ASN A 268 17.19 -0.31 31.36
CA ASN A 268 18.32 -0.97 30.69
C ASN A 268 18.11 -1.26 29.20
N TYR A 269 16.86 -1.35 28.72
CA TYR A 269 16.57 -1.68 27.32
C TYR A 269 16.63 -0.43 26.41
N ARG A 270 17.23 -0.58 25.22
CA ARG A 270 17.34 0.53 24.26
C ARG A 270 16.06 0.65 23.42
N LEU A 271 15.08 1.36 23.97
CA LEU A 271 13.84 1.69 23.27
C LEU A 271 14.07 2.53 22.00
N ALA A 272 13.27 2.25 20.97
CA ALA A 272 13.25 2.99 19.73
C ALA A 272 12.61 4.38 19.88
N ILE A 273 11.56 4.48 20.69
CA ILE A 273 10.83 5.72 20.95
C ILE A 273 10.89 6.02 22.45
N LYS A 274 11.42 7.19 22.82
CA LYS A 274 11.58 7.59 24.24
C LYS A 274 10.79 8.84 24.63
N LYS A 275 10.10 9.44 23.67
CA LYS A 275 9.36 10.70 23.80
C LYS A 275 8.06 10.60 23.03
N ASP A 276 7.08 11.41 23.40
CA ASP A 276 5.81 11.55 22.71
C ASP A 276 6.05 11.70 21.18
N PRO A 277 5.64 10.71 20.37
CA PRO A 277 5.90 10.74 18.94
C PRO A 277 4.88 11.59 18.18
N ILE A 278 3.75 11.97 18.79
CA ILE A 278 2.65 12.68 18.14
C ILE A 278 3.08 13.99 17.48
N PRO A 279 3.90 14.87 18.10
CA PRO A 279 4.41 16.07 17.42
C PRO A 279 5.28 15.75 16.21
N GLY A 280 6.02 14.64 16.23
CA GLY A 280 6.79 14.14 15.08
C GLY A 280 5.87 13.67 13.95
N TRP A 281 4.82 12.93 14.30
CA TRP A 281 3.85 12.41 13.34
C TRP A 281 3.02 13.52 12.70
N LYS A 282 2.55 14.52 13.47
CA LYS A 282 1.88 15.72 12.92
C LYS A 282 2.74 16.46 11.89
N ARG A 283 4.05 16.56 12.13
CA ARG A 283 5.00 17.12 11.14
C ARG A 283 5.14 16.22 9.90
N ARG A 284 5.04 14.90 10.01
CA ARG A 284 4.98 13.99 8.83
C ARG A 284 3.72 14.25 8.01
N VAL A 285 2.55 14.39 8.64
CA VAL A 285 1.28 14.72 7.97
C VAL A 285 1.40 16.04 7.20
N GLN A 286 1.89 17.11 7.83
CA GLN A 286 2.07 18.41 7.17
C GLN A 286 3.02 18.32 5.98
N ARG A 287 4.13 17.58 6.11
CA ARG A 287 5.06 17.33 5.00
C ARG A 287 4.46 16.50 3.88
N LEU A 288 3.51 15.59 4.17
CA LEU A 288 2.79 14.85 3.15
C LEU A 288 1.90 15.79 2.33
N ARG A 289 1.12 16.66 3.01
CA ARG A 289 0.22 17.63 2.38
C ARG A 289 0.93 18.59 1.44
N SER A 290 2.19 18.93 1.72
CA SER A 290 2.97 19.85 0.88
C SER A 290 3.67 19.17 -0.31
N LYS A 291 3.53 17.86 -0.50
CA LYS A 291 4.15 17.16 -1.64
C LYS A 291 3.47 17.53 -2.96
N ALA A 292 4.27 17.73 -3.99
CA ALA A 292 3.80 17.95 -5.36
C ALA A 292 3.76 16.67 -6.22
N ASN A 293 4.41 15.60 -5.75
CA ASN A 293 4.54 14.32 -6.45
C ASN A 293 3.72 13.24 -5.72
N THR A 294 2.73 12.66 -6.41
CA THR A 294 1.81 11.67 -5.86
C THR A 294 2.47 10.31 -5.62
N HIS A 295 3.39 9.86 -6.47
CA HIS A 295 4.14 8.62 -6.25
C HIS A 295 4.91 8.67 -4.93
N LEU A 296 5.62 9.79 -4.69
CA LEU A 296 6.35 10.01 -3.45
C LEU A 296 5.41 10.17 -2.25
N ALA A 297 4.23 10.76 -2.43
CA ALA A 297 3.23 10.88 -1.37
C ALA A 297 2.72 9.49 -0.94
N VAL A 298 2.33 8.64 -1.88
CA VAL A 298 1.92 7.25 -1.61
C VAL A 298 3.04 6.48 -0.89
N ALA A 299 4.29 6.56 -1.35
CA ALA A 299 5.41 5.90 -0.68
C ALA A 299 5.60 6.42 0.76
N THR A 300 5.55 7.73 0.97
CA THR A 300 5.69 8.34 2.30
C THR A 300 4.57 7.93 3.25
N TYR A 301 3.35 7.77 2.72
CA TYR A 301 2.19 7.30 3.45
C TYR A 301 2.39 5.84 3.92
N VAL A 302 2.78 4.94 3.01
CA VAL A 302 3.04 3.53 3.34
C VAL A 302 4.19 3.40 4.34
N ASP A 303 5.26 4.16 4.15
CA ASP A 303 6.37 4.21 5.11
C ASP A 303 5.86 4.63 6.50
N PHE A 304 4.99 5.65 6.59
CA PHE A 304 4.40 6.05 7.86
C PHE A 304 3.59 4.92 8.51
N LEU A 305 2.74 4.24 7.74
CA LEU A 305 1.94 3.13 8.26
C LEU A 305 2.83 2.04 8.84
N ARG A 306 3.86 1.62 8.09
CA ARG A 306 4.80 0.57 8.47
C ARG A 306 5.65 0.98 9.68
N ASP A 307 6.28 2.16 9.63
CA ASP A 307 7.20 2.64 10.66
C ASP A 307 6.52 2.79 12.02
N THR A 308 5.22 3.08 12.03
CA THR A 308 4.46 3.35 13.26
C THR A 308 3.60 2.18 13.71
N SER A 309 3.42 1.14 12.87
CA SER A 309 2.47 0.04 13.12
C SER A 309 2.60 -0.54 14.52
N GLN A 310 3.79 -1.03 14.87
CA GLN A 310 3.99 -1.71 16.15
C GLN A 310 3.64 -0.81 17.33
N PHE A 311 4.09 0.44 17.31
CA PHE A 311 3.84 1.34 18.42
C PHE A 311 2.36 1.73 18.54
N ARG A 312 1.63 1.82 17.42
CA ARG A 312 0.18 2.02 17.45
C ARG A 312 -0.55 0.83 18.08
N ASP A 313 -0.11 -0.39 17.77
CA ASP A 313 -0.68 -1.60 18.37
C ASP A 313 -0.45 -1.61 19.88
N ASP A 314 0.77 -1.27 20.32
CA ASP A 314 1.14 -1.18 21.74
C ASP A 314 0.29 -0.13 22.48
N LEU A 315 0.03 1.02 21.83
CA LEU A 315 -0.85 2.06 22.38
C LEU A 315 -2.30 1.59 22.47
N ALA A 316 -2.82 0.92 21.45
CA ALA A 316 -4.19 0.42 21.44
C ALA A 316 -4.42 -0.60 22.55
N GLU A 317 -3.50 -1.54 22.73
CA GLU A 317 -3.57 -2.55 23.81
C GLU A 317 -3.48 -1.89 25.19
N SER A 318 -2.54 -0.95 25.38
CA SER A 318 -2.38 -0.22 26.64
C SER A 318 -3.61 0.65 26.95
N CYS A 319 -4.21 1.27 25.94
CA CYS A 319 -5.42 2.06 26.09
C CYS A 319 -6.61 1.19 26.50
N ALA A 320 -6.80 0.03 25.86
CA ALA A 320 -7.87 -0.90 26.22
C ALA A 320 -7.73 -1.40 27.67
N ALA A 321 -6.50 -1.69 28.12
CA ALA A 321 -6.24 -2.05 29.52
C ALA A 321 -6.54 -0.90 30.48
N ALA A 322 -6.18 0.33 30.11
CA ALA A 322 -6.47 1.53 30.89
C ALA A 322 -7.98 1.80 31.00
N GLU A 323 -8.73 1.65 29.91
CA GLU A 323 -10.19 1.81 29.91
C GLU A 323 -10.88 0.76 30.80
N ALA A 324 -10.47 -0.50 30.72
CA ALA A 324 -11.01 -1.56 31.58
C ALA A 324 -10.79 -1.28 33.07
N GLU A 325 -9.64 -0.70 33.43
CA GLU A 325 -9.34 -0.29 34.80
C GLU A 325 -10.18 0.92 35.24
N ILE A 326 -10.42 1.89 34.35
CA ILE A 326 -11.32 3.02 34.61
C ILE A 326 -12.73 2.51 34.91
N ASP A 327 -13.25 1.58 34.10
CA ASP A 327 -14.57 0.98 34.31
C ASP A 327 -14.67 0.23 35.64
N ARG A 328 -13.64 -0.56 35.99
CA ARG A 328 -13.55 -1.22 37.31
C ARG A 328 -13.64 -0.22 38.45
N GLN A 329 -12.88 0.88 38.39
CA GLN A 329 -12.91 1.92 39.41
C GLN A 329 -14.29 2.60 39.52
N ILE A 330 -14.93 2.88 38.39
CA ILE A 330 -16.29 3.43 38.35
C ILE A 330 -17.29 2.50 39.04
N ASP A 331 -17.23 1.21 38.74
CA ASP A 331 -18.13 0.21 39.32
C ASP A 331 -17.91 0.01 40.82
N GLU A 332 -16.66 0.06 41.29
CA GLU A 332 -16.36 0.07 42.72
C GLU A 332 -16.94 1.29 43.44
N ILE A 333 -16.82 2.48 42.84
CA ILE A 333 -17.39 3.70 43.40
C ILE A 333 -18.93 3.61 43.46
N ARG A 334 -19.56 3.09 42.39
CA ARG A 334 -21.01 2.86 42.35
C ARG A 334 -21.45 1.85 43.40
N ALA A 335 -20.70 0.77 43.60
CA ALA A 335 -21.00 -0.25 44.60
C ALA A 335 -20.87 0.29 46.03
N ARG A 336 -19.87 1.15 46.31
CA ARG A 336 -19.71 1.81 47.61
C ARG A 336 -20.88 2.76 47.90
N ARG A 337 -21.26 3.61 46.94
CA ARG A 337 -22.39 4.56 47.08
C ARG A 337 -23.77 3.92 47.21
N ARG A 338 -23.93 2.63 46.88
CA ARG A 338 -25.18 1.88 47.09
C ARG A 338 -25.27 1.22 48.46
N LYS A 339 -24.15 1.12 49.19
CA LYS A 339 -24.08 0.54 50.53
C LYS A 339 -24.20 1.60 51.63
N ASP A 340 -23.90 2.85 51.30
CA ASP A 340 -24.22 4.05 52.08
C ASP A 340 -25.65 4.52 51.76
#